data_AF-A0A3N5N140-F1
#
_entry.id   AF-A0A3N5N140-F1
#
_cell.length_a   1.000
_cell.length_b   1.000
_cell.length_c   1.000
_cell.angle_alpha   90.00
_cell.angle_beta   90.00
_cell.angle_gamma   90.00
#
_symmetry.space_group_name_H-M   'P 1'
#
loop_
_entity.id
_entity.type
_entity.pdbx_description
1 polymer ?
#
loop_
_entity_poly.entity_id
_entity_poly.type
_entity_poly.pdbx_seq_one_letter_code
_entity_poly.pdbx_strand_id
1 'polypeptide(L)'
;MRAGCLLWAALLALLVAVAAAQVPVPPLSARVTDLTGTLSAQQRQALETRLAEFETRKGAQIAVLIVPTTQPESIEQFARRVID
;
A
#
# COMPACT_ATOMS: atom_id res chain seq x y z
N MET A 1 36.70 -25.36 -18.02
CA MET A 1 36.49 -23.89 -18.12
C MET A 1 35.02 -23.50 -18.31
N ARG A 2 34.21 -24.22 -19.10
CA ARG A 2 32.78 -23.88 -19.36
C ARG A 2 31.82 -24.08 -18.18
N ALA A 3 31.99 -25.16 -17.40
CA ALA A 3 31.13 -25.46 -16.25
C ALA A 3 31.26 -24.44 -15.10
N GLY A 4 32.47 -23.89 -14.90
CA GLY A 4 32.72 -22.86 -13.88
C GLY A 4 31.99 -21.54 -14.21
N CYS A 5 31.97 -21.13 -15.48
CA CYS A 5 31.20 -19.95 -15.91
C CYS A 5 29.68 -20.13 -15.72
N LEU A 6 29.15 -21.34 -15.97
CA LEU A 6 27.71 -21.61 -15.80
C LEU A 6 27.30 -21.61 -14.32
N LEU A 7 28.13 -22.20 -13.45
CA LEU A 7 27.91 -22.14 -12.00
C LEU A 7 28.01 -20.71 -11.45
N TRP A 8 28.94 -19.92 -11.95
CA TRP A 8 29.11 -18.53 -11.52
C TRP A 8 27.98 -17.62 -12.02
N ALA A 9 27.53 -17.82 -13.26
CA ALA A 9 26.37 -17.13 -13.81
C ALA A 9 25.07 -17.50 -13.07
N ALA A 10 24.90 -18.78 -12.70
CA ALA A 10 23.76 -19.22 -11.89
C ALA A 10 23.79 -18.63 -10.47
N LEU A 11 24.97 -18.50 -9.86
CA LEU A 11 25.15 -17.88 -8.54
C LEU A 11 24.82 -16.37 -8.59
N LEU A 12 25.28 -15.67 -9.63
CA LEU A 12 24.97 -14.25 -9.88
C LEU A 12 23.47 -14.02 -10.15
N ALA A 13 22.83 -14.91 -10.91
CA ALA A 13 21.38 -14.82 -11.16
C ALA A 13 20.55 -15.04 -9.88
N LEU A 14 21.00 -15.92 -8.98
CA LEU A 14 20.35 -16.15 -7.69
C LEU A 14 20.51 -14.95 -6.73
N LEU A 15 21.62 -14.22 -6.82
CA LEU A 15 21.89 -13.01 -6.04
C LEU A 15 21.05 -11.78 -6.48
N VAL A 16 20.59 -11.74 -7.73
CA VAL A 16 19.81 -10.60 -8.28
C VAL A 16 18.30 -10.72 -8.01
N ALA A 17 17.81 -11.88 -7.56
CA ALA A 17 16.38 -12.19 -7.55
C ALA A 17 15.58 -11.72 -6.31
N VAL A 18 16.18 -11.00 -5.36
CA VAL A 18 15.43 -10.44 -4.20
C VAL A 18 14.98 -9.01 -4.52
N ALA A 19 14.05 -8.86 -5.45
CA ALA A 19 13.28 -7.63 -5.58
C ALA A 19 12.12 -7.70 -4.58
N ALA A 20 12.14 -6.87 -3.54
CA ALA A 20 11.00 -6.74 -2.64
C ALA A 20 9.80 -6.17 -3.41
N ALA A 21 8.69 -6.89 -3.43
CA ALA A 21 7.47 -6.46 -4.10
C ALA A 21 6.89 -5.22 -3.40
N GLN A 22 6.49 -4.22 -4.18
CA GLN A 22 5.80 -3.04 -3.67
C GLN A 22 4.43 -3.40 -3.09
N VAL A 23 3.98 -2.65 -2.09
CA VAL A 23 2.64 -2.82 -1.54
C VAL A 23 1.62 -2.33 -2.58
N PRO A 24 0.58 -3.10 -2.92
CA PRO A 24 -0.44 -2.64 -3.85
C PRO A 24 -1.27 -1.52 -3.24
N VAL A 25 -1.60 -0.51 -4.06
CA VAL A 25 -2.55 0.55 -3.67
C VAL A 25 -3.96 0.05 -3.99
N PRO A 26 -4.85 -0.08 -3.00
CA PRO A 26 -6.23 -0.48 -3.26
C PRO A 26 -6.99 0.63 -3.99
N PRO A 27 -7.96 0.29 -4.86
CA PRO A 27 -8.80 1.30 -5.51
C PRO A 27 -9.64 2.05 -4.47
N LEU A 28 -9.81 3.36 -4.66
CA LEU A 28 -10.67 4.20 -3.82
C LEU A 28 -12.13 3.81 -4.02
N SER A 29 -12.63 2.91 -3.17
CA SER A 29 -14.00 2.38 -3.21
C SER A 29 -14.88 2.89 -2.06
N ALA A 30 -14.26 3.41 -0.99
CA ALA A 30 -14.92 3.95 0.19
C ALA A 30 -14.06 5.04 0.83
N ARG A 31 -14.66 5.86 1.71
CA ARG A 31 -13.95 6.89 2.49
C ARG A 31 -13.01 6.30 3.53
N VAL A 32 -13.24 5.06 3.98
CA VAL A 32 -12.38 4.34 4.92
C VAL A 32 -12.09 2.94 4.38
N THR A 33 -10.81 2.62 4.20
CA THR A 33 -10.33 1.29 3.84
C THR A 33 -9.32 0.85 4.90
N ASP A 34 -9.68 -0.18 5.65
CA ASP A 34 -8.85 -0.73 6.72
C ASP A 34 -8.47 -2.18 6.38
N LEU A 35 -7.20 -2.39 6.00
CA LEU A 35 -6.65 -3.70 5.65
C LEU A 35 -6.01 -4.41 6.86
N THR A 36 -6.02 -3.80 8.04
CA THR A 36 -5.43 -4.35 9.28
C THR A 36 -6.49 -4.84 10.25
N GLY A 37 -7.76 -4.45 10.06
CA GLY A 37 -8.84 -4.75 11.00
C GLY A 37 -8.66 -4.00 12.32
N THR A 38 -8.02 -2.83 12.29
CA THR A 38 -7.77 -2.01 13.47
C THR A 38 -9.05 -1.35 13.98
N LEU A 39 -9.98 -1.01 13.09
CA LEU A 39 -11.25 -0.38 13.42
C LEU A 39 -12.35 -1.43 13.58
N SER A 40 -13.12 -1.33 14.67
CA SER A 40 -14.40 -2.03 14.75
C SER A 40 -15.39 -1.50 13.70
N ALA A 41 -16.41 -2.30 13.37
CA ALA A 41 -17.45 -1.89 12.42
C ALA A 41 -18.11 -0.56 12.81
N GLN A 42 -18.36 -0.35 14.12
CA GLN A 42 -18.95 0.90 14.61
C GLN A 42 -18.00 2.10 14.44
N GLN A 43 -16.71 1.92 14.71
CA GLN A 43 -15.71 2.99 14.53
C GLN A 43 -15.55 3.36 13.06
N ARG A 44 -15.47 2.35 12.18
CA ARG A 44 -15.42 2.56 10.74
C ARG A 44 -16.65 3.33 10.26
N GLN A 45 -17.85 2.90 10.65
CA GLN A 45 -19.09 3.56 10.25
C GLN A 45 -19.14 5.03 10.74
N ALA A 46 -18.78 5.27 12.00
CA ALA A 46 -18.74 6.62 12.55
C ALA A 46 -17.74 7.53 11.80
N LEU A 47 -16.60 6.98 11.40
CA LEU A 47 -15.61 7.71 10.61
C LEU A 47 -16.11 8.00 9.20
N GLU A 48 -16.69 7.01 8.52
CA GLU A 48 -17.29 7.20 7.18
C GLU A 48 -18.36 8.29 7.17
N THR A 49 -19.26 8.31 8.17
CA THR A 49 -20.29 9.36 8.31
C THR A 49 -19.65 10.73 8.46
N ARG A 50 -18.65 10.88 9.34
CA ARG A 50 -17.95 12.16 9.55
C ARG A 50 -17.28 12.68 8.29
N LEU A 51 -16.63 11.78 7.53
CA LEU A 51 -15.96 12.14 6.28
C LEU A 51 -16.98 12.52 5.18
N ALA A 52 -18.11 11.82 5.09
CA ALA A 52 -19.19 12.16 4.17
C ALA A 52 -19.82 13.52 4.48
N GLU A 53 -20.05 13.82 5.76
CA GLU A 53 -20.52 15.14 6.17
C GLU A 53 -19.49 16.25 5.88
N PHE A 54 -18.20 15.97 6.08
CA PHE A 54 -17.14 16.92 5.76
C PHE A 54 -17.13 17.25 4.27
N GLU A 55 -17.17 16.23 3.42
CA GLU A 55 -17.26 16.38 1.97
C GLU A 55 -18.51 17.17 1.55
N THR A 56 -19.66 16.89 2.18
CA THR A 56 -20.91 17.64 1.92
C THR A 56 -20.77 19.12 2.30
N ARG A 57 -20.11 19.43 3.42
CA ARG A 57 -19.96 20.81 3.91
C ARG A 57 -18.88 21.62 3.21
N LYS A 58 -17.83 20.96 2.71
CA LYS A 58 -16.61 21.63 2.21
C LYS A 58 -16.30 21.34 0.75
N GLY A 59 -16.97 20.39 0.13
CA GLY A 59 -16.72 19.92 -1.25
C GLY A 59 -15.44 19.09 -1.40
N ALA A 60 -14.57 19.05 -0.39
CA ALA A 60 -13.33 18.29 -0.41
C ALA A 60 -13.55 16.86 0.10
N GLN A 61 -13.15 15.87 -0.69
CA GLN A 61 -13.17 14.46 -0.29
C GLN A 61 -11.94 14.14 0.58
N ILE A 62 -12.16 13.41 1.67
CA ILE A 62 -11.09 12.87 2.52
C ILE A 62 -11.27 11.35 2.58
N ALA A 63 -10.18 10.63 2.28
CA ALA A 63 -10.09 9.18 2.39
C ALA A 63 -9.09 8.78 3.48
N VAL A 64 -9.37 7.68 4.17
CA VAL A 64 -8.50 7.07 5.19
C VAL A 64 -8.17 5.65 4.75
N LEU A 65 -6.88 5.38 4.55
CA LEU A 65 -6.34 4.08 4.20
C LEU A 65 -5.43 3.58 5.34
N ILE A 66 -5.71 2.38 5.86
CA ILE A 66 -4.89 1.69 6.86
C ILE A 66 -4.33 0.43 6.22
N VAL A 67 -2.99 0.35 6.17
CA VAL A 67 -2.26 -0.78 5.59
C VAL A 67 -1.38 -1.44 6.65
N PRO A 68 -1.12 -2.76 6.56
CA PRO A 68 -0.27 -3.47 7.52
C PRO A 68 1.19 -3.01 7.47
N THR A 69 1.66 -2.55 6.32
CA THR A 69 3.01 -2.01 6.12
C THR A 69 3.06 -1.18 4.83
N THR A 70 4.01 -0.25 4.74
CA THR A 70 4.40 0.39 3.48
C THR A 70 5.70 -0.17 2.93
N GLN A 71 6.38 -1.04 3.68
CA GLN A 71 7.66 -1.61 3.24
C GLN A 71 7.48 -2.42 1.96
N PRO A 72 8.46 -2.36 1.04
CA PRO A 72 9.81 -1.78 1.20
C PRO A 72 9.88 -0.25 1.01
N GLU A 73 8.76 0.41 0.71
CA GLU A 73 8.72 1.84 0.40
C GLU A 73 8.67 2.72 1.66
N SER A 74 9.18 3.95 1.53
CA SER A 74 8.90 4.99 2.52
C SER A 74 7.42 5.38 2.46
N ILE A 75 6.90 5.93 3.55
CA ILE A 75 5.50 6.38 3.61
C ILE A 75 5.20 7.44 2.54
N GLU A 76 6.16 8.32 2.23
CA GLU A 76 6.01 9.36 1.20
C GLU A 76 5.97 8.79 -0.22
N GLN A 77 6.77 7.75 -0.49
CA GLN A 77 6.74 7.05 -1.78
C GLN A 77 5.41 6.34 -2.00
N PHE A 78 4.94 5.62 -0.97
CA PHE A 78 3.64 4.98 -1.00
C PHE A 78 2.51 6.01 -1.15
N ALA A 79 2.56 7.12 -0.41
CA ALA A 79 1.55 8.18 -0.48
C ALA A 79 1.46 8.85 -1.85
N ARG A 80 2.56 8.99 -2.61
CA ARG A 80 2.49 9.48 -4.00
C ARG A 80 1.67 8.55 -4.87
N ARG A 81 1.94 7.24 -4.81
CA ARG A 81 1.19 6.23 -5.57
C ARG A 81 -0.29 6.13 -5.18
N VAL A 82 -0.66 6.57 -3.98
CA VAL A 82 -2.06 6.65 -3.54
C VAL A 82 -2.81 7.83 -4.17
N ILE A 83 -2.09 8.87 -4.59
CA ILE A 83 -2.68 10.11 -5.13
C ILE A 83 -2.59 10.16 -6.66
N ASP A 84 -1.62 9.47 -7.27
CA ASP A 84 -1.44 9.31 -8.73
C ASP A 84 -2.61 8.55 -9.39
#